data_AF-A0A1M7S409-F1
#
_entry.id   AF-A0A1M7S409-F1
#
_cell.length_a   1.000
_cell.length_b   1.000
_cell.length_c   1.000
_cell.angle_alpha   90.00
_cell.angle_beta   90.00
_cell.angle_gamma   90.00
#
_symmetry.space_group_name_H-M   'P 1'
#
loop_
_entity.id
_entity.type
_entity.pdbx_description
1 polymer ?
#
loop_
_entity_poly.entity_id
_entity_poly.type
_entity_poly.pdbx_seq_one_letter_code
_entity_poly.pdbx_strand_id
1 'polypeptide(L)' 'MRLVLIILGFLFLAYIGVKVIPLKLRYANIFFALTTIFHIFAAFSWSYVLISISFVLIIIFFLALLYLFGL' A
#
# COMPACT_ATOMS: atom_id res chain seq x y z
N MET A 1 -8.18 -0.90 16.97
CA MET A 1 -8.29 -1.40 15.58
C MET A 1 -7.86 -0.38 14.52
N ARG A 2 -8.42 0.85 14.48
CA ARG A 2 -8.03 1.88 13.47
C ARG A 2 -6.52 2.14 13.40
N LEU A 3 -5.91 2.48 14.54
CA LEU A 3 -4.47 2.71 14.67
C LEU A 3 -3.62 1.54 14.17
N VAL A 4 -4.04 0.30 14.49
CA VAL A 4 -3.37 -0.92 14.07
C VAL A 4 -3.38 -1.04 12.55
N LEU A 5 -4.53 -0.82 11.90
CA LEU A 5 -4.64 -0.87 10.44
C LEU A 5 -3.82 0.22 9.74
N ILE A 6 -3.73 1.41 10.33
CA ILE A 6 -2.88 2.50 9.81
C ILE A 6 -1.40 2.10 9.89
N ILE A 7 -0.94 1.65 11.07
CA ILE A 7 0.45 1.26 11.27
C ILE A 7 0.83 0.08 10.37
N LEU A 8 -0.02 -0.94 10.30
CA LEU A 8 0.20 -2.08 9.41
C LEU A 8 0.21 -1.67 7.94
N GLY A 9 -0.67 -0.77 7.50
CA GLY A 9 -0.68 -0.28 6.13
C GLY A 9 0.62 0.42 5.75
N PHE A 10 1.15 1.28 6.62
CA PHE A 10 2.46 1.90 6.40
C PHE A 10 3.62 0.88 6.40
N LEU A 11 3.59 -0.14 7.27
CA LEU A 11 4.59 -1.21 7.28
C LEU A 11 4.60 -2.00 5.96
N PHE A 12 3.41 -2.36 5.45
CA PHE A 12 3.29 -3.03 4.15
C PHE A 12 3.78 -2.14 3.01
N LEU A 13 3.40 -0.86 3.00
CA LEU A 13 3.87 0.08 1.99
C LEU A 13 5.39 0.25 2.03
N ALA A 14 6.01 0.33 3.21
CA ALA A 14 7.47 0.37 3.33
C ALA A 14 8.12 -0.89 2.75
N TYR A 15 7.60 -2.07 3.08
CA TYR A 15 8.08 -3.34 2.54
C TYR A 15 7.97 -3.40 1.01
N ILE A 16 6.80 -3.05 0.48
CA ILE A 16 6.54 -2.99 -0.95
C ILE A 16 7.48 -1.99 -1.62
N GLY A 17 7.67 -0.80 -1.03
CA GLY A 17 8.56 0.24 -1.56
C GLY A 17 10.00 -0.24 -1.74
N VAL A 18 10.54 -0.95 -0.75
CA VAL A 18 11.90 -1.54 -0.83
C VAL A 18 12.03 -2.53 -1.99
N LYS A 19 10.95 -3.25 -2.32
CA LYS A 19 10.95 -4.22 -3.43
C LYS A 19 10.65 -3.59 -4.79
N VAL A 20 9.76 -2.60 -4.85
CA VAL A 20 9.26 -1.99 -6.09
C VAL A 20 10.21 -0.95 -6.66
N ILE A 21 10.77 -0.08 -5.82
CA ILE A 21 11.65 1.03 -6.26
C ILE A 21 12.85 0.51 -7.10
N PRO A 22 13.54 -0.59 -6.73
CA PRO A 22 14.67 -1.11 -7.51
C PRO A 22 14.27 -1.70 -8.87
N LEU A 23 13.04 -2.18 -9.03
CA LEU A 23 12.58 -2.84 -10.27
C LEU A 23 12.44 -1.87 -11.46
N LYS A 24 12.50 -0.54 -11.22
CA LYS A 24 12.37 0.53 -12.23
C LYS A 24 11.11 0.40 -13.11
N LEU A 25 10.06 -0.24 -12.57
CA LEU A 25 8.80 -0.46 -13.26
C LEU A 25 7.96 0.80 -13.18
N ARG A 26 7.89 1.56 -14.27
CA ARG A 26 7.21 2.86 -14.32
C ARG A 26 5.78 2.80 -13.77
N TYR A 27 4.98 1.83 -14.19
CA TYR A 27 3.59 1.71 -13.76
C TYR A 27 3.45 1.24 -12.31
N ALA A 28 4.31 0.33 -11.83
CA ALA A 28 4.28 -0.10 -10.44
C ALA A 28 4.65 1.03 -9.48
N ASN A 29 5.63 1.86 -9.85
CA ASN A 29 6.03 3.04 -9.08
C ASN A 29 4.89 4.07 -8.98
N ILE A 30 4.17 4.32 -10.08
CA ILE A 30 3.00 5.22 -10.09
C ILE A 30 1.90 4.66 -9.17
N PHE A 31 1.59 3.38 -9.31
CA PHE A 31 0.55 2.73 -8.50
C PHE A 31 0.92 2.73 -7.00
N PHE A 32 2.19 2.47 -6.68
CA PHE A 32 2.72 2.55 -5.32
C PHE A 32 2.56 3.95 -4.73
N ALA A 33 2.90 5.00 -5.48
CA ALA A 33 2.73 6.38 -5.04
C ALA A 33 1.25 6.71 -4.78
N LEU A 34 0.35 6.34 -5.68
CA LEU A 34 -1.09 6.55 -5.51
C LEU A 34 -1.65 5.81 -4.29
N THR A 35 -1.25 4.56 -4.09
CA THR A 35 -1.67 3.75 -2.93
C THR A 35 -1.18 4.37 -1.62
N THR A 36 0.06 4.87 -1.61
CA THR A 36 0.65 5.55 -0.44
C THR A 36 -0.11 6.83 -0.11
N ILE A 37 -0.36 7.68 -1.11
CA ILE A 37 -1.12 8.93 -0.95
C ILE A 37 -2.53 8.62 -0.41
N PHE A 38 -3.21 7.62 -0.99
CA PHE A 38 -4.54 7.22 -0.54
C PHE A 38 -4.55 6.73 0.91
N HIS A 39 -3.54 5.94 1.32
CA HIS A 39 -3.44 5.48 2.71
C HIS A 39 -3.18 6.62 3.70
N ILE A 40 -2.36 7.61 3.31
CA ILE A 40 -2.14 8.82 4.12
C ILE A 40 -3.47 9.56 4.32
N PHE A 41 -4.24 9.81 3.26
CA PHE A 41 -5.55 10.46 3.38
C PHE A 41 -6.54 9.64 4.21
N ALA A 42 -6.56 8.31 4.02
CA ALA A 42 -7.40 7.42 4.82
C ALA A 42 -7.01 7.47 6.31
N ALA A 43 -5.72 7.51 6.63
CA ALA A 43 -5.23 7.64 8.00
C ALA A 43 -5.66 8.97 8.64
N PHE A 44 -5.51 10.10 7.93
CA PHE A 44 -5.95 11.41 8.41
C PHE A 44 -7.46 11.51 8.58
N SER A 45 -8.24 10.80 7.76
CA SER A 45 -9.70 10.80 7.87
C SER A 45 -10.21 10.14 9.16
N TRP A 46 -9.41 9.31 9.82
CA TRP A 46 -9.80 8.47 10.96
C TRP A 46 -11.05 7.58 10.73
N SER A 47 -11.54 7.50 9.50
CA SER A 47 -12.70 6.72 9.11
C SER A 47 -12.31 5.25 8.97
N TYR A 48 -12.93 4.40 9.78
CA TYR A 48 -12.67 2.96 9.76
C TYR A 48 -12.90 2.35 8.36
N VAL A 49 -13.92 2.83 7.64
CA VAL A 49 -14.25 2.36 6.30
C VAL A 49 -13.15 2.71 5.31
N LEU A 50 -12.70 3.97 5.28
CA LEU A 50 -11.63 4.42 4.37
C LEU A 50 -10.31 3.71 4.67
N ILE A 51 -9.97 3.56 5.96
CA ILE A 51 -8.78 2.83 6.39
C ILE A 51 -8.83 1.37 5.93
N SER A 52 -9.99 0.71 6.07
CA SER A 52 -10.16 -0.69 5.67
C SER A 52 -10.04 -0.86 4.15
N ILE A 53 -10.70 0.00 3.36
CA ILE A 53 -10.61 -0.01 1.89
C ILE A 53 -9.15 0.20 1.46
N SER A 54 -8.47 1.16 2.06
CA SER A 54 -7.06 1.42 1.78
C SER A 54 -6.17 0.23 2.11
N PHE A 55 -6.39 -0.42 3.25
CA PHE A 55 -5.64 -1.59 3.64
C PHE A 55 -5.83 -2.77 2.68
N VAL A 56 -7.07 -3.02 2.23
CA VAL A 56 -7.38 -4.04 1.21
C VAL A 56 -6.67 -3.74 -0.11
N LEU A 57 -6.65 -2.47 -0.56
CA LEU A 57 -5.93 -2.04 -1.76
C LEU A 57 -4.43 -2.32 -1.66
N ILE A 58 -3.82 -2.07 -0.51
CA ILE A 58 -2.40 -2.36 -0.26
C ILE A 58 -2.13 -3.87 -0.39
N ILE A 59 -2.99 -4.72 0.18
CA ILE A 59 -2.86 -6.18 0.08
C ILE A 59 -3.00 -6.65 -1.37
N ILE A 60 -4.00 -6.17 -2.10
CA ILE A 60 -4.20 -6.53 -3.51
C ILE A 60 -2.98 -6.14 -4.34
N PHE A 61 -2.44 -4.93 -4.11
CA PHE A 61 -1.24 -4.48 -4.80
C PHE A 61 -0.04 -5.38 -4.49
N PHE A 62 0.14 -5.73 -3.21
CA PHE A 62 1.19 -6.64 -2.79
C PHE A 62 1.10 -8.00 -3.50
N LEU A 63 -0.10 -8.60 -3.53
CA LEU A 63 -0.33 -9.89 -4.22
C LEU A 63 -0.09 -9.79 -5.73
N ALA A 64 -0.47 -8.68 -6.36
CA ALA A 64 -0.22 -8.47 -7.79
C ALA A 64 1.28 -8.38 -8.10
N LEU A 65 2.06 -7.71 -7.25
CA LEU A 65 3.51 -7.66 -7.38
C LEU A 65 4.15 -9.03 -7.15
N LEU A 66 3.68 -9.78 -6.15
CA LEU A 66 4.11 -11.15 -5.88
C LEU A 66 3.94 -12.03 -7.12
N TYR A 67 2.76 -11.95 -7.73
CA TYR A 67 2.42 -12.71 -8.93
C TYR A 67 3.28 -12.33 -10.15
N LEU A 68 3.50 -11.03 -10.38
CA LEU A 68 4.24 -10.56 -11.54
C LEU A 68 5.75 -10.78 -11.44
N PHE A 69 6.32 -10.73 -10.23
CA PHE A 69 7.77 -10.72 -10.01
C PHE A 69 8.30 -11.92 -9.22
N GLY A 70 7.44 -12.85 -8.80
CA GLY A 70 7.82 -14.03 -8.02
C GLY A 70 8.43 -13.70 -6.66
N LEU A 71 8.04 -12.55 -6.09
CA LEU A 71 8.54 -12.04 -4.80
C LEU A 71 8.00 -12.78 -3.59
#